data_AF-A0A5D5AMY4-F1
#
_entry.id   AF-A0A5D5AMY4-F1
#
_cell.length_a   1.000
_cell.length_b   1.000
_cell.length_c   1.000
_cell.angle_alpha   90.00
_cell.angle_beta   90.00
_cell.angle_gamma   90.00
#
_symmetry.space_group_name_H-M   'P 1'
#
loop_
_entity.id
_entity.type
_entity.pdbx_description
1 polymer ?
#
loop_
_entity_poly.entity_id
_entity_poly.type
_entity_poly.pdbx_seq_one_letter_code
_entity_poly.pdbx_strand_id
1 'polypeptide(L)'
;MSTKQSVRRRFLGGGFVSLAIAGGLFVAFGAPTQLEDLLLLSWLAIGGLALVVAAAVERLPLGVVSVSWPRIGAVGLAVLALGSSTVGFVQLLEVSGWVGLLNAVFALGVALILAFGALECWFGGLQIDEDAFVVEA
;
A
#
# COMPACT_ATOMS: atom_id res chain seq x y z
N MET A 1 10.74 21.10 -5.07
CA MET A 1 10.44 19.93 -4.21
C MET A 1 11.54 18.91 -4.47
N SER A 2 12.16 18.37 -3.43
CA SER A 2 13.14 17.29 -3.61
C SER A 2 12.44 15.98 -4.01
N THR A 3 13.15 15.06 -4.66
CA THR A 3 12.63 13.74 -5.06
C THR A 3 12.07 12.98 -3.84
N LYS A 4 12.76 13.02 -2.70
CA LYS A 4 12.30 12.49 -1.41
C LYS A 4 10.94 13.04 -0.97
N GLN A 5 10.73 14.35 -1.04
CA GLN A 5 9.45 14.97 -0.69
C GLN A 5 8.31 14.55 -1.64
N SER A 6 8.61 14.38 -2.93
CA SER A 6 7.64 13.89 -3.91
C SER A 6 7.18 12.46 -3.58
N VAL A 7 8.12 11.57 -3.26
CA VAL A 7 7.83 10.18 -2.84
C VAL A 7 7.02 10.15 -1.55
N ARG A 8 7.45 10.90 -0.52
CA ARG A 8 6.70 10.99 0.76
C ARG A 8 5.28 11.54 0.56
N ARG A 9 5.09 12.52 -0.32
CA ARG A 9 3.76 13.04 -0.64
C ARG A 9 2.88 12.01 -1.35
N ARG A 10 3.45 11.20 -2.24
CA ARG A 10 2.74 10.08 -2.89
C ARG A 10 2.34 9.01 -1.88
N PHE A 11 3.21 8.67 -0.93
CA PHE A 11 2.89 7.75 0.16
C PHE A 11 1.79 8.28 1.05
N LEU A 12 1.87 9.55 1.43
CA LEU A 12 0.84 10.21 2.22
C LEU A 12 -0.51 10.17 1.48
N GLY A 13 -0.53 10.57 0.20
CA GLY A 13 -1.73 10.51 -0.63
C GLY A 13 -2.30 9.10 -0.77
N GLY A 14 -1.47 8.12 -1.11
CA GLY A 14 -1.89 6.72 -1.25
C GLY A 14 -2.40 6.12 0.05
N GLY A 15 -1.71 6.41 1.16
CA GLY A 15 -2.13 6.00 2.50
C GLY A 15 -3.47 6.60 2.92
N PHE A 16 -3.67 7.90 2.68
CA PHE A 16 -4.95 8.55 2.93
C PHE A 16 -6.09 7.99 2.09
N VAL A 17 -5.85 7.73 0.79
CA VAL A 17 -6.86 7.11 -0.08
C VAL A 17 -7.23 5.72 0.43
N SER A 18 -6.24 4.90 0.78
CA SER A 18 -6.47 3.55 1.33
C SER A 18 -7.29 3.58 2.62
N LEU A 19 -6.94 4.49 3.54
CA LEU A 19 -7.67 4.68 4.80
C LEU A 19 -9.08 5.27 4.59
N ALA A 20 -9.24 6.18 3.63
CA ALA A 20 -10.55 6.74 3.29
C ALA A 20 -11.46 5.66 2.69
N ILE A 21 -10.93 4.75 1.88
CA ILE A 21 -11.69 3.59 1.38
C ILE A 21 -12.08 2.68 2.54
N ALA A 22 -11.14 2.32 3.42
CA ALA A 22 -11.44 1.49 4.59
C ALA A 22 -12.52 2.12 5.49
N GLY A 23 -12.36 3.41 5.83
CA GLY A 23 -13.33 4.16 6.62
C GLY A 23 -14.69 4.31 5.91
N GLY A 24 -14.68 4.56 4.61
CA GLY A 24 -15.89 4.66 3.79
C GLY A 24 -16.66 3.34 3.75
N LEU A 25 -15.97 2.21 3.57
CA LEU A 25 -16.57 0.88 3.63
C LEU A 25 -17.16 0.59 5.01
N PHE A 26 -16.42 0.89 6.09
CA PHE A 26 -16.90 0.72 7.45
C PHE A 26 -18.15 1.58 7.75
N VAL A 27 -18.19 2.82 7.28
CA VAL A 27 -19.35 3.69 7.46
C VAL A 27 -20.55 3.23 6.61
N ALA A 28 -20.30 2.77 5.38
CA ALA A 28 -21.36 2.36 4.46
C ALA A 28 -22.02 1.03 4.86
N PHE A 29 -21.24 0.06 5.33
CA PHE A 29 -21.72 -1.29 5.64
C PHE A 29 -21.83 -1.58 7.15
N GLY A 30 -21.32 -0.68 8.01
CA GLY A 30 -21.32 -0.84 9.45
C GLY A 30 -20.20 -1.76 9.95
N ALA A 31 -20.36 -2.27 11.18
CA ALA A 31 -19.37 -3.17 11.77
C ALA A 31 -19.29 -4.49 11.01
N PRO A 32 -18.09 -4.97 10.63
CA PRO A 32 -17.94 -6.23 9.91
C PRO A 32 -18.46 -7.38 10.78
N THR A 33 -19.35 -8.18 10.20
CA THR A 33 -19.91 -9.38 10.85
C THR A 33 -19.27 -10.67 10.34
N GLN A 34 -18.60 -10.59 9.19
CA GLN A 34 -17.89 -11.69 8.55
C GLN A 34 -16.38 -11.49 8.64
N LEU A 35 -15.64 -12.60 8.68
CA LEU A 35 -14.19 -12.57 8.75
C LEU A 35 -13.56 -11.91 7.52
N GLU A 36 -14.17 -12.10 6.34
CA GLU A 36 -13.71 -11.57 5.06
C GLU A 36 -13.75 -10.04 5.04
N ASP A 37 -14.83 -9.43 5.52
CA ASP A 37 -14.95 -7.97 5.65
C ASP A 37 -13.89 -7.40 6.59
N LEU A 38 -13.64 -8.09 7.71
CA LEU A 38 -12.64 -7.68 8.68
C LEU A 38 -11.23 -7.79 8.11
N LEU A 39 -10.94 -8.85 7.35
CA LEU A 39 -9.67 -9.01 6.64
C LEU A 39 -9.47 -7.90 5.60
N LEU A 40 -10.50 -7.57 4.81
CA LEU A 40 -10.44 -6.51 3.81
C LEU A 40 -10.16 -5.13 4.44
N LEU A 41 -10.90 -4.79 5.51
CA LEU A 41 -10.75 -3.53 6.22
C LEU A 41 -9.39 -3.42 6.91
N SER A 42 -8.96 -4.47 7.61
CA SER A 42 -7.68 -4.50 8.31
C SER A 42 -6.51 -4.43 7.33
N TRP A 43 -6.60 -5.11 6.19
CA TRP A 43 -5.59 -5.06 5.14
C TRP A 43 -5.40 -3.63 4.59
N LEU A 44 -6.49 -2.96 4.21
CA LEU A 44 -6.44 -1.56 3.76
C LEU A 44 -5.90 -0.65 4.87
N ALA A 45 -6.37 -0.83 6.11
CA ALA A 45 -5.93 -0.01 7.23
C ALA A 45 -4.44 -0.18 7.52
N ILE A 46 -3.94 -1.41 7.57
CA ILE A 46 -2.52 -1.72 7.86
C ILE A 46 -1.63 -1.18 6.73
N GLY A 47 -1.98 -1.44 5.47
CA GLY A 47 -1.23 -0.95 4.32
C GLY A 47 -1.23 0.58 4.25
N GLY A 48 -2.40 1.21 4.43
CA GLY A 48 -2.54 2.66 4.43
C GLY A 48 -1.79 3.34 5.57
N LEU A 49 -1.88 2.80 6.80
CA LEU A 49 -1.13 3.30 7.96
C LEU A 49 0.37 3.20 7.74
N ALA A 50 0.87 2.09 7.21
CA ALA A 50 2.29 1.93 6.92
C ALA A 50 2.80 3.02 5.95
N LEU A 51 2.02 3.36 4.91
CA LEU A 51 2.37 4.44 3.99
C LEU A 51 2.35 5.82 4.66
N VAL A 52 1.36 6.11 5.50
CA VAL A 52 1.30 7.37 6.26
C VAL A 52 2.49 7.49 7.21
N VAL A 53 2.83 6.42 7.91
CA VAL A 53 3.98 6.36 8.82
C VAL A 53 5.28 6.56 8.07
N ALA A 54 5.47 5.88 6.93
CA ALA A 54 6.64 6.07 6.06
C ALA A 54 6.73 7.52 5.51
N ALA A 55 5.59 8.18 5.30
CA ALA A 55 5.57 9.57 4.89
C ALA A 55 5.85 10.56 6.04
N ALA A 56 5.59 10.19 7.29
CA ALA A 56 5.70 11.07 8.45
C ALA A 56 7.06 10.97 9.17
N VAL A 57 7.63 9.77 9.24
CA VAL A 57 8.77 9.46 10.12
C VAL A 57 9.99 9.04 9.30
N GLU A 58 11.18 9.57 9.60
CA GLU A 58 12.45 9.16 8.97
C GLU A 58 12.89 7.74 9.39
N ARG A 59 12.78 7.45 10.69
CA ARG A 59 13.11 6.16 11.31
C ARG A 59 12.09 5.80 12.38
N LEU A 60 11.56 4.57 12.32
CA LEU A 60 10.67 4.06 13.34
C LEU A 60 11.44 3.14 14.31
N PRO A 61 11.51 3.46 15.61
CA PRO A 61 12.14 2.61 16.59
C PRO A 61 11.25 1.39 16.89
N LEU A 62 11.73 0.19 16.56
CA LEU A 62 11.16 -1.10 16.95
C LEU A 62 12.01 -1.67 18.10
N GLY A 63 11.90 -1.04 19.27
CA GLY A 63 12.69 -1.39 20.45
C GLY A 63 14.18 -1.11 20.22
N VAL A 64 14.97 -2.16 20.00
CA VAL A 64 16.44 -2.08 19.83
C VAL A 64 16.88 -1.80 18.39
N VAL A 65 15.99 -1.88 17.40
CA VAL A 65 16.31 -1.63 15.99
C VAL A 65 15.50 -0.46 15.45
N SER A 66 16.13 0.46 14.72
CA SER A 66 15.42 1.49 13.96
C SER A 66 15.19 1.03 12.52
N VAL A 67 13.94 1.06 12.05
CA VAL A 67 13.62 0.79 10.63
C VAL A 67 13.47 2.10 9.89
N SER A 68 14.18 2.24 8.77
CA SER A 68 14.10 3.42 7.92
C SER A 68 12.77 3.50 7.16
N TRP A 69 12.33 4.72 6.89
CA TRP A 69 11.09 5.00 6.15
C TRP A 69 10.96 4.28 4.79
N PRO A 70 12.03 4.05 3.97
CA PRO A 70 11.89 3.33 2.70
C PRO A 70 11.43 1.90 2.93
N ARG A 71 11.95 1.21 3.95
CA ARG A 71 11.56 -0.16 4.28
C ARG A 71 10.12 -0.23 4.78
N ILE A 72 9.68 0.74 5.57
CA ILE A 72 8.28 0.82 6.03
C ILE A 72 7.35 1.01 4.83
N GLY A 73 7.70 1.92 3.92
CA GLY A 73 6.97 2.14 2.68
C GLY A 73 6.91 0.90 1.80
N ALA A 74 8.04 0.20 1.65
CA ALA A 74 8.12 -1.05 0.90
C ALA A 74 7.17 -2.11 1.45
N VAL A 75 7.13 -2.29 2.77
CA VAL A 75 6.20 -3.24 3.42
C VAL A 75 4.75 -2.81 3.20
N GLY A 76 4.41 -1.53 3.38
CA GLY A 76 3.06 -1.03 3.15
C GLY A 76 2.58 -1.26 1.71
N LEU A 77 3.44 -0.96 0.73
CA LEU A 77 3.16 -1.21 -0.68
C LEU A 77 3.03 -2.70 -0.99
N ALA A 78 3.90 -3.55 -0.42
CA ALA A 78 3.84 -4.99 -0.62
C ALA A 78 2.54 -5.59 -0.05
N VAL A 79 2.13 -5.16 1.14
CA VAL A 79 0.84 -5.55 1.74
C VAL A 79 -0.29 -5.18 0.79
N LEU A 80 -0.34 -3.92 0.32
CA LEU A 80 -1.38 -3.47 -0.63
C LEU A 80 -1.28 -4.16 -2.01
N ALA A 81 -0.10 -4.58 -2.44
CA ALA A 81 0.02 -5.37 -3.67
C ALA A 81 -0.61 -6.76 -3.51
N LEU A 82 -0.40 -7.42 -2.36
CA LEU A 82 -0.94 -8.74 -2.08
C LEU A 82 -2.47 -8.74 -2.05
N GLY A 83 -3.11 -7.82 -1.33
CA GLY A 83 -4.57 -7.80 -1.32
C GLY A 83 -5.16 -7.35 -2.66
N SER A 84 -4.52 -6.43 -3.39
CA SER A 84 -4.98 -6.05 -4.74
C SER A 84 -4.91 -7.23 -5.71
N SER A 85 -3.84 -8.03 -5.64
CA SER A 85 -3.74 -9.23 -6.48
C SER A 85 -4.76 -10.29 -6.10
N THR A 86 -5.00 -10.49 -4.81
CA THR A 86 -6.02 -11.42 -4.29
C THR A 86 -7.41 -11.03 -4.79
N VAL A 87 -7.80 -9.75 -4.67
CA VAL A 87 -9.07 -9.23 -5.22
C VAL A 87 -9.15 -9.46 -6.73
N GLY A 88 -8.06 -9.23 -7.46
CA GLY A 88 -8.00 -9.47 -8.89
C GLY A 88 -8.27 -10.93 -9.27
N PHE A 89 -7.67 -11.89 -8.57
CA PHE A 89 -7.91 -13.30 -8.80
C PHE A 89 -9.32 -13.73 -8.40
N VAL A 90 -9.86 -13.24 -7.28
CA VAL A 90 -11.24 -13.50 -6.86
C VAL A 90 -12.23 -13.02 -7.94
N GLN A 91 -12.03 -11.83 -8.52
CA GLN A 91 -12.86 -11.33 -9.61
C GLN A 91 -12.82 -12.22 -10.86
N LEU A 92 -11.67 -12.83 -11.20
CA LEU A 92 -11.59 -13.78 -12.31
C LEU A 92 -12.33 -15.08 -12.04
N LEU A 93 -12.40 -15.50 -10.77
CA LEU A 93 -12.99 -16.78 -10.37
C LEU A 93 -14.51 -16.68 -10.15
N GLU A 94 -14.98 -15.56 -9.60
CA GLU A 94 -16.37 -15.40 -9.18
C GLU A 94 -17.22 -14.60 -10.16
N VAL A 95 -16.62 -13.68 -10.91
CA VAL A 95 -17.37 -12.78 -11.80
C VAL A 95 -17.13 -13.16 -13.25
N SER A 96 -18.13 -13.81 -13.85
CA SER A 96 -18.09 -14.17 -15.26
C SER A 96 -18.29 -12.96 -16.19
N GLY A 97 -17.68 -13.03 -17.38
CA GLY A 97 -17.83 -12.02 -18.43
C GLY A 97 -16.81 -10.90 -18.39
N TRP A 98 -16.99 -9.93 -19.29
CA TRP A 98 -16.01 -8.87 -19.55
C TRP A 98 -15.77 -7.94 -18.35
N VAL A 99 -16.78 -7.75 -17.50
CA VAL A 99 -16.70 -6.87 -16.31
C VAL A 99 -15.74 -7.45 -15.27
N GLY A 100 -15.85 -8.74 -14.95
CA GLY A 100 -14.93 -9.42 -14.03
C GLY A 100 -13.49 -9.40 -14.54
N LEU A 101 -13.30 -9.65 -15.84
CA LEU A 101 -12.00 -9.58 -16.48
C LEU A 101 -11.37 -8.19 -16.41
N LEU A 102 -12.17 -7.14 -16.69
CA LEU A 102 -11.70 -5.76 -16.63
C LEU A 102 -11.31 -5.36 -15.20
N ASN A 103 -12.15 -5.68 -14.20
CA ASN A 103 -11.84 -5.44 -12.79
C ASN A 103 -10.57 -6.17 -12.35
N ALA A 104 -10.40 -7.42 -12.78
CA ALA A 104 -9.21 -8.20 -12.49
C ALA A 104 -7.94 -7.59 -13.09
N VAL A 105 -8.00 -7.14 -14.36
CA VAL A 105 -6.88 -6.45 -15.02
C VAL A 105 -6.50 -5.18 -14.26
N PHE A 106 -7.48 -4.38 -13.82
CA PHE A 106 -7.21 -3.20 -13.00
C PHE A 106 -6.57 -3.56 -11.66
N ALA A 107 -7.14 -4.51 -10.92
CA ALA A 107 -6.63 -4.92 -9.61
C ALA A 107 -5.22 -5.53 -9.69
N LEU A 108 -4.95 -6.38 -10.69
CA LEU A 108 -3.63 -6.96 -10.92
C LEU A 108 -2.63 -5.91 -11.42
N GLY A 109 -3.07 -4.96 -12.26
CA GLY A 109 -2.25 -3.84 -12.70
C GLY A 109 -1.83 -2.94 -11.54
N VAL A 110 -2.77 -2.62 -10.64
CA VAL A 110 -2.48 -1.89 -9.40
C VAL A 110 -1.51 -2.68 -8.52
N ALA A 111 -1.73 -4.00 -8.36
CA ALA A 111 -0.84 -4.86 -7.60
C ALA A 111 0.59 -4.81 -8.14
N LEU A 112 0.75 -4.86 -9.46
CA LEU A 112 2.05 -4.79 -10.12
C LEU A 112 2.74 -3.44 -9.89
N ILE A 113 2.01 -2.33 -10.04
CA ILE A 113 2.55 -0.98 -9.77
C ILE A 113 3.02 -0.86 -8.32
N LEU A 114 2.19 -1.33 -7.38
CA LEU A 114 2.54 -1.32 -5.96
C LEU A 114 3.75 -2.20 -5.64
N ALA A 115 3.83 -3.39 -6.26
CA ALA A 115 4.96 -4.29 -6.09
C ALA A 115 6.27 -3.68 -6.64
N PHE A 116 6.23 -3.01 -7.78
CA PHE A 116 7.39 -2.26 -8.29
C PHE A 116 7.79 -1.14 -7.34
N GLY A 117 6.83 -0.34 -6.85
CA GLY A 117 7.12 0.67 -5.84
C GLY A 117 7.72 0.08 -4.56
N ALA A 118 7.27 -1.10 -4.15
CA ALA A 118 7.82 -1.81 -3.00
C ALA A 118 9.28 -2.21 -3.23
N LEU A 119 9.61 -2.73 -4.41
CA LEU A 119 10.98 -3.11 -4.79
C LEU A 119 11.90 -1.89 -4.84
N GLU A 120 11.47 -0.80 -5.46
CA GLU A 120 12.21 0.48 -5.49
C GLU A 120 12.58 0.92 -4.07
N CYS A 121 11.61 0.88 -3.16
CA CYS A 121 11.82 1.30 -1.77
C CYS A 121 12.63 0.31 -0.94
N TRP A 122 12.57 -0.98 -1.28
CA TRP A 122 13.31 -2.03 -0.59
C TRP A 122 14.80 -2.00 -0.94
N PHE A 123 15.11 -1.79 -2.22
CA PHE A 123 16.49 -1.72 -2.71
C PHE A 123 17.10 -0.32 -2.62
N GLY A 124 16.29 0.71 -2.33
CA GLY A 124 16.78 2.08 -2.16
C GLY A 124 17.03 2.80 -3.48
N GLY A 125 16.30 2.41 -4.54
CA GLY A 125 16.40 2.98 -5.88
C GLY A 125 16.87 1.96 -6.92
N LEU A 126 15.97 1.57 -7.83
CA LEU A 126 16.33 0.85 -9.06
C LEU A 126 16.11 1.76 -10.28
N GLN A 127 14.97 2.45 -10.33
CA GLN A 127 14.65 3.49 -11.31
C GLN A 127 14.61 4.89 -10.67
N ILE A 128 14.26 5.00 -9.40
CA ILE A 128 14.27 6.26 -8.66
C ILE A 128 15.68 6.48 -8.11
N ASP A 129 16.20 7.69 -8.27
CA ASP A 129 17.52 8.08 -7.79
C ASP A 129 17.72 7.74 -6.31
N GLU A 130 18.86 7.15 -5.96
CA GLU A 130 19.18 6.65 -4.62
C GLU A 130 19.11 7.77 -3.57
N ASP A 131 19.41 9.00 -3.99
CA ASP A 131 19.28 10.23 -3.21
C ASP A 131 17.85 10.44 -2.66
N ALA A 132 16.83 9.88 -3.31
CA ALA A 132 15.46 9.94 -2.84
C ALA A 132 15.23 9.13 -1.56
N PHE A 133 16.08 8.12 -1.28
CA PHE A 133 15.93 7.16 -0.17
C PHE A 133 16.93 7.36 0.96
N VAL A 134 17.85 8.32 0.82
CA VAL A 134 18.82 8.66 1.85
C VAL A 134 18.10 9.12 3.12
N VAL A 135 18.50 8.51 4.24
CA VAL A 135 18.03 8.82 5.59
C VAL A 135 19.14 9.61 6.26
N GLU A 136 18.83 10.83 6.67
CA GLU A 136 19.81 11.66 7.39
C GLU A 136 20.08 11.02 8.77
N ALA A 137 21.33 11.12 9.23
CA ALA A 137 21.81 10.49 10.45
C ALA A 137 21.36 11.26 11.69
#